data_AF-A0A4Q1CII4-F1
#
_entry.id   AF-A0A4Q1CII4-F1
#
_cell.length_a   1.000
_cell.length_b   1.000
_cell.length_c   1.000
_cell.angle_alpha   90.00
_cell.angle_beta   90.00
_cell.angle_gamma   90.00
#
_symmetry.space_group_name_H-M   'P 1'
#
loop_
_entity.id
_entity.type
_entity.pdbx_description
1 polymer ?
#
loop_
_entity_poly.entity_id
_entity_poly.type
_entity_poly.pdbx_seq_one_letter_code
_entity_poly.pdbx_strand_id
1 'polypeptide(L)'
;MNSIELYPELKEYIFNYCGKYFGEYEKKAHLHLHALAKSMDGANVKMYKFFMKEENVLDNPEIKDLVSGGYDAFKEKVVTRIWNEHKNELELNLCPRCRKIARTPEARQCRFCFHDWH
;
A
#
# COMPACT_ATOMS: atom_id res chain seq x y z
N MET A 1 24.75 -2.17 -11.92
CA MET A 1 23.33 -2.60 -11.94
C MET A 1 22.52 -1.50 -11.30
N ASN A 2 21.65 -0.82 -12.05
CA ASN A 2 20.85 0.29 -11.52
C ASN A 2 19.82 -0.28 -10.53
N SER A 3 20.06 -0.08 -9.24
CA SER A 3 19.06 -0.31 -8.20
C SER A 3 17.91 0.66 -8.42
N ILE A 4 16.70 0.15 -8.63
CA ILE A 4 15.49 0.97 -8.60
C ILE A 4 15.39 1.54 -7.18
N GLU A 5 15.38 2.86 -7.03
CA GLU A 5 15.14 3.52 -5.74
C GLU A 5 13.63 3.61 -5.48
N LEU A 6 13.21 3.54 -4.20
CA LEU A 6 11.83 3.74 -3.81
C LEU A 6 11.45 5.23 -3.93
N TYR A 7 10.85 5.60 -5.06
CA TYR A 7 10.29 6.93 -5.28
C TYR A 7 8.76 6.92 -5.07
N PRO A 8 8.11 8.10 -4.89
CA PRO A 8 6.72 8.19 -4.42
C PRO A 8 5.71 7.34 -5.21
N GLU A 9 5.72 7.38 -6.54
CA GLU A 9 4.75 6.61 -7.34
C GLU A 9 5.00 5.10 -7.29
N LEU A 10 6.25 4.67 -7.08
CA LEU A 10 6.54 3.25 -6.85
C LEU A 10 6.02 2.81 -5.47
N LYS A 11 6.19 3.65 -4.44
CA LYS A 11 5.64 3.38 -3.11
C LYS A 11 4.11 3.25 -3.15
N GLU A 12 3.44 4.16 -3.84
CA GLU A 12 1.98 4.10 -4.04
C GLU A 12 1.56 2.85 -4.82
N TYR A 13 2.30 2.49 -5.88
CA TYR A 13 1.99 1.28 -6.63
C TYR A 13 2.10 0.02 -5.76
N ILE A 14 3.19 -0.09 -4.99
CA ILE A 14 3.41 -1.23 -4.08
C ILE A 14 2.29 -1.32 -3.06
N PHE A 15 1.96 -0.21 -2.39
CA PHE A 15 0.94 -0.21 -1.36
C PHE A 15 -0.45 -0.59 -1.91
N ASN A 16 -0.80 -0.11 -3.11
CA ASN A 16 -2.14 -0.29 -3.68
C ASN A 16 -2.32 -1.62 -4.44
N TYR A 17 -1.27 -2.15 -5.07
CA TYR A 17 -1.38 -3.32 -5.96
C TYR A 17 -0.61 -4.55 -5.48
N CYS A 18 0.30 -4.41 -4.51
CA CYS A 18 1.08 -5.53 -3.98
C CYS A 18 0.52 -6.04 -2.64
N GLY A 19 -0.80 -5.91 -2.42
CA GLY A 19 -1.50 -6.32 -1.21
C GLY A 19 -1.33 -7.80 -0.82
N LYS A 20 -0.97 -8.67 -1.78
CA LYS A 20 -0.65 -10.09 -1.52
C LYS A 20 0.52 -10.27 -0.55
N TYR A 21 1.43 -9.31 -0.48
CA TYR A 21 2.60 -9.35 0.40
C TYR A 21 2.34 -8.75 1.80
N PHE A 22 1.14 -8.27 2.09
CA PHE A 22 0.83 -7.75 3.43
C PHE A 22 0.80 -8.90 4.43
N GLY A 23 1.44 -8.69 5.59
CA GLY A 23 1.30 -9.57 6.75
C GLY A 23 -0.11 -9.52 7.35
N GLU A 24 -0.46 -10.48 8.19
CA GLU A 24 -1.80 -10.54 8.81
C GLU A 24 -2.10 -9.31 9.67
N TYR A 25 -1.13 -8.87 10.48
CA TYR A 25 -1.26 -7.65 11.29
C TYR A 25 -1.32 -6.38 10.44
N GLU A 26 -0.57 -6.32 9.34
CA GLU A 26 -0.64 -5.19 8.41
C GLU A 26 -2.00 -5.10 7.71
N LYS A 27 -2.61 -6.24 7.35
CA LYS A 27 -3.98 -6.25 6.81
C LYS A 27 -4.98 -5.69 7.82
N LYS A 28 -4.90 -6.12 9.08
CA LYS A 28 -5.77 -5.60 10.17
C LYS A 28 -5.52 -4.10 10.42
N ALA A 29 -4.26 -3.67 10.48
CA ALA A 29 -3.87 -2.28 10.65
C ALA A 29 -4.36 -1.39 9.49
N HIS A 30 -4.20 -1.84 8.24
CA HIS A 30 -4.70 -1.15 7.05
C HIS A 30 -6.22 -0.97 7.13
N LEU A 31 -6.96 -2.04 7.41
CA LEU A 31 -8.41 -1.99 7.55
C LEU A 31 -8.83 -1.01 8.65
N HIS A 32 -8.17 -1.04 9.81
CA HIS A 32 -8.43 -0.11 10.91
C HIS A 32 -8.21 1.35 10.49
N LEU A 33 -7.06 1.69 9.93
CA LEU A 33 -6.72 3.05 9.51
C LEU A 33 -7.62 3.56 8.37
N HIS A 34 -7.92 2.71 7.39
CA HIS A 34 -8.83 3.06 6.30
C HIS A 34 -10.25 3.30 6.83
N ALA A 35 -10.73 2.47 7.76
CA ALA A 35 -12.04 2.64 8.37
C ALA A 35 -12.09 3.91 9.25
N LEU A 36 -11.02 4.22 9.99
CA LEU A 36 -10.90 5.45 10.75
C LEU A 36 -11.00 6.69 9.84
N ALA A 37 -10.23 6.73 8.75
CA ALA A 37 -10.28 7.81 7.78
C ALA A 37 -11.70 8.00 7.19
N LYS A 38 -12.35 6.90 6.79
CA LYS A 38 -13.73 6.94 6.26
C LYS A 38 -14.79 7.31 7.29
N SER A 39 -14.54 7.04 8.57
CA SER A 39 -15.44 7.42 9.67
C SER A 39 -15.42 8.93 9.90
N MET A 40 -14.25 9.55 9.75
CA MET A 40 -14.09 11.00 9.82
C MET A 40 -14.79 11.70 8.64
N ASP A 41 -14.82 11.06 7.47
CA ASP A 41 -15.50 11.57 6.27
C ASP A 41 -17.02 11.29 6.25
N GLY A 42 -17.59 10.64 7.26
CA GLY A 42 -19.03 10.36 7.40
C GLY A 42 -19.62 9.34 6.41
N ALA A 43 -18.88 8.95 5.36
CA ALA A 43 -19.40 8.18 4.24
C ALA A 43 -19.61 6.68 4.52
N ASN A 44 -19.07 6.11 5.61
CA ASN A 44 -19.18 4.66 5.84
C ASN A 44 -19.04 4.19 7.31
N VAL A 45 -19.71 4.88 8.24
CA VAL A 45 -19.74 4.54 9.68
C VAL A 45 -20.23 3.12 9.97
N LYS A 46 -21.10 2.55 9.12
CA LYS A 46 -21.60 1.16 9.28
C LYS A 46 -20.52 0.10 9.10
N MET A 47 -19.64 0.28 8.11
CA MET A 47 -18.51 -0.62 7.87
C MET A 47 -17.52 -0.56 9.04
N TYR A 48 -17.23 0.64 9.53
CA TYR A 48 -16.40 0.86 10.73
C TYR A 48 -16.96 0.12 11.96
N LYS A 49 -18.26 0.29 12.25
CA LYS A 49 -18.92 -0.38 13.39
C LYS A 49 -18.95 -1.91 13.26
N PHE A 50 -18.98 -2.45 12.04
CA PHE A 50 -18.92 -3.89 11.80
C PHE A 50 -17.50 -4.44 12.03
N PHE A 51 -16.46 -3.73 11.58
CA PHE A 51 -15.08 -4.14 11.82
C PHE A 51 -14.62 -3.99 13.27
N MET A 52 -15.12 -2.99 13.99
CA MET A 52 -14.81 -2.78 15.42
C MET A 52 -15.65 -3.69 16.36
N LYS A 53 -16.52 -4.57 15.82
CA LYS A 53 -17.39 -5.43 16.62
C LYS A 53 -16.69 -6.70 17.14
N GLU A 54 -15.58 -7.09 16.54
CA GLU A 54 -14.82 -8.28 16.91
C GLU A 54 -13.42 -7.89 17.36
N GLU A 55 -13.19 -8.00 18.68
CA GLU A 55 -11.95 -7.68 19.40
C GLU A 55 -11.38 -6.27 19.16
N ASN A 56 -10.90 -5.64 20.23
CA ASN A 56 -10.26 -4.35 20.09
C ASN A 56 -8.92 -4.59 19.37
N VAL A 57 -8.88 -4.28 18.07
CA VAL A 57 -7.69 -4.44 17.20
C VAL A 57 -6.42 -3.84 17.80
N LEU A 58 -6.58 -2.84 18.67
CA LEU A 58 -5.50 -2.15 19.39
C LEU A 58 -5.03 -2.87 20.66
N ASP A 59 -5.67 -3.95 21.10
CA ASP A 59 -5.20 -4.80 22.19
C ASP A 59 -3.98 -5.63 21.76
N ASN A 60 -3.85 -5.91 20.46
CA ASN A 60 -2.65 -6.52 19.92
C ASN A 60 -1.53 -5.45 19.80
N PRO A 61 -0.38 -5.64 20.48
CA PRO A 61 0.68 -4.65 20.52
C PRO A 61 1.34 -4.42 19.16
N GLU A 62 1.42 -5.43 18.30
CA GLU A 62 1.99 -5.32 16.96
C GLU A 62 1.13 -4.41 16.07
N ILE A 63 -0.19 -4.59 16.10
CA ILE A 63 -1.12 -3.73 15.34
C ILE A 63 -1.10 -2.31 15.90
N LYS A 64 -1.05 -2.16 17.23
CA LYS A 64 -0.96 -0.85 17.88
C LYS A 64 0.29 -0.08 17.46
N ASP A 65 1.45 -0.72 17.39
CA ASP A 65 2.67 -0.09 16.87
C ASP A 65 2.54 0.31 15.41
N LEU A 66 1.96 -0.57 14.57
CA LEU A 66 1.75 -0.31 13.14
C LEU A 66 0.90 0.94 12.88
N VAL A 67 -0.14 1.18 13.69
CA VAL A 67 -1.07 2.31 13.50
C VAL A 67 -0.68 3.58 14.25
N SER A 68 0.24 3.51 15.22
CA SER A 68 0.62 4.63 16.11
C SER A 68 1.05 5.91 15.38
N GLY A 69 1.69 5.78 14.22
CA GLY A 69 2.14 6.90 13.39
C GLY A 69 1.13 7.39 12.36
N GLY A 70 -0.10 6.84 12.36
CA GLY A 70 -1.12 7.14 11.36
C GLY A 70 -0.88 6.48 10.00
N TYR A 71 -1.70 6.86 9.01
CA TYR A 71 -1.76 6.19 7.70
C TYR A 71 -0.48 6.30 6.88
N ASP A 72 0.15 7.48 6.85
CA ASP A 72 1.37 7.67 6.04
C ASP A 72 2.57 6.95 6.63
N ALA A 73 2.73 6.96 7.96
CA ALA A 73 3.79 6.19 8.63
C ALA A 73 3.58 4.69 8.45
N PHE A 74 2.33 4.21 8.56
CA PHE A 74 1.97 2.82 8.27
C PHE A 74 2.35 2.44 6.83
N LYS A 75 1.94 3.25 5.84
CA LYS A 75 2.27 3.04 4.42
C LYS A 75 3.78 2.93 4.21
N GLU A 76 4.56 3.85 4.78
CA GLU A 76 6.01 3.85 4.64
C GLU A 76 6.65 2.59 5.24
N LYS A 77 6.22 2.17 6.44
CA LYS A 77 6.68 0.92 7.08
C LYS A 77 6.42 -0.29 6.19
N VAL A 78 5.18 -0.47 5.73
CA VAL A 78 4.76 -1.62 4.92
C VAL A 78 5.47 -1.65 3.59
N VAL A 79 5.52 -0.52 2.86
CA VAL A 79 6.18 -0.44 1.56
C VAL A 79 7.68 -0.74 1.68
N THR A 80 8.34 -0.17 2.69
CA THR A 80 9.77 -0.40 2.92
C THR A 80 10.05 -1.87 3.21
N ARG A 81 9.24 -2.51 4.05
CA ARG A 81 9.35 -3.95 4.33
C ARG A 81 9.15 -4.78 3.06
N ILE A 82 8.04 -4.58 2.35
CA ILE A 82 7.72 -5.32 1.12
C ILE A 82 8.85 -5.15 0.09
N TRP A 83 9.39 -3.94 -0.06
CA TRP A 83 10.50 -3.71 -0.96
C TRP A 83 11.76 -4.47 -0.54
N ASN A 84 12.14 -4.39 0.74
CA ASN A 84 13.37 -5.03 1.21
C ASN A 84 13.29 -6.56 1.14
N GLU A 85 12.13 -7.14 1.46
CA GLU A 85 11.93 -8.58 1.53
C GLU A 85 11.57 -9.20 0.16
N HIS A 86 10.77 -8.50 -0.64
CA HIS A 86 10.12 -9.08 -1.82
C HIS A 86 10.41 -8.36 -3.14
N LYS A 87 11.33 -7.37 -3.21
CA LYS A 87 11.58 -6.60 -4.46
C LYS A 87 11.76 -7.44 -5.72
N ASN A 88 12.37 -8.62 -5.62
CA ASN A 88 12.63 -9.50 -6.76
C ASN A 88 11.40 -10.33 -7.17
N GLU A 89 10.39 -10.42 -6.30
CA GLU A 89 9.13 -11.12 -6.51
C GLU A 89 8.00 -10.17 -6.92
N LEU A 90 8.24 -8.85 -6.91
CA LEU A 90 7.24 -7.86 -7.29
C LEU A 90 7.00 -7.87 -8.80
N GLU A 91 5.77 -8.16 -9.20
CA GLU A 91 5.29 -8.06 -10.59
C GLU A 91 5.01 -6.59 -10.95
N LEU A 92 6.08 -5.81 -11.12
CA LEU A 92 6.02 -4.39 -11.43
C LEU A 92 5.78 -4.16 -12.93
N ASN A 93 4.71 -3.44 -13.27
CA ASN A 93 4.49 -2.95 -14.63
C ASN A 93 5.37 -1.72 -14.90
N LEU A 94 6.61 -1.93 -15.36
CA LEU A 94 7.56 -0.86 -15.68
C LEU A 94 7.49 -0.47 -17.14
N CYS A 95 7.53 0.84 -17.42
CA CYS A 95 7.65 1.35 -18.77
C CYS A 95 8.91 0.78 -19.47
N PRO A 96 8.79 0.22 -20.69
CA PRO A 96 9.95 -0.35 -21.39
C PRO A 96 10.97 0.71 -21.80
N ARG A 97 10.55 1.98 -21.97
CA ARG A 97 11.42 3.10 -22.38
C ARG A 97 12.16 3.75 -21.21
N CYS A 98 11.45 4.16 -20.16
CA CYS A 98 12.05 4.92 -19.06
C CYS A 98 12.20 4.13 -17.75
N ARG A 99 11.75 2.87 -17.71
CA ARG A 99 11.84 1.95 -16.55
C ARG A 99 11.14 2.43 -15.27
N LYS A 100 10.34 3.49 -15.33
CA LYS A 100 9.46 3.92 -14.23
C LYS A 100 8.15 3.12 -14.25
N ILE A 101 7.59 2.91 -13.06
CA ILE A 101 6.32 2.26 -12.80
C ILE A 101 5.15 2.89 -13.57
N ALA A 102 4.30 2.06 -14.14
CA ALA A 102 3.04 2.47 -14.74
C ALA A 102 2.00 2.82 -13.66
N ARG A 103 0.89 3.44 -14.07
CA ARG A 103 -0.15 3.87 -13.10
C ARG A 103 -0.86 2.68 -12.44
N THR A 104 -1.08 1.61 -13.17
CA THR A 104 -1.78 0.40 -12.73
C THR A 104 -1.11 -0.83 -13.34
N PRO A 105 -1.37 -2.05 -12.82
CA PRO A 105 -0.83 -3.29 -13.38
C PRO A 105 -1.16 -3.52 -14.86
N GLU A 106 -2.29 -3.00 -15.33
CA GLU A 106 -2.79 -3.20 -16.71
C GLU A 106 -2.50 -2.03 -17.65
N ALA A 107 -1.94 -0.93 -17.14
CA ALA A 107 -1.68 0.27 -17.94
C ALA A 107 -0.66 -0.02 -19.06
N ARG A 108 -0.94 0.48 -20.27
CA ARG A 108 -0.06 0.38 -21.46
C ARG A 108 0.58 1.69 -21.90
N GLN A 109 0.43 2.74 -21.11
CA GLN A 109 0.96 4.07 -21.38
C GLN A 109 1.73 4.62 -20.17
N CYS A 110 2.91 5.19 -20.43
CA CYS A 110 3.77 5.77 -19.40
C CYS A 110 3.32 7.18 -18.99
N ARG A 111 3.06 7.40 -17.70
CA ARG A 111 2.77 8.74 -17.16
C ARG A 111 3.98 9.69 -17.10
N PHE A 112 5.20 9.19 -17.31
CA PHE A 112 6.43 9.96 -17.17
C PHE A 112 7.04 10.37 -18.51
N CYS A 113 7.06 9.47 -19.48
CA CYS A 113 7.65 9.72 -20.81
C CYS A 113 6.64 9.62 -21.95
N PHE A 114 5.35 9.41 -21.64
CA PHE A 114 4.24 9.28 -22.60
C PHE A 114 4.42 8.18 -23.65
N HIS A 115 5.41 7.29 -23.47
CA HIS A 115 5.56 6.13 -24.32
C HIS A 115 4.38 5.18 -24.14
N ASP A 116 3.87 4.74 -25.27
CA ASP A 116 2.76 3.82 -25.41
C ASP A 116 3.30 2.50 -25.99
N TRP A 117 2.93 1.38 -25.38
CA TRP A 117 3.37 0.04 -25.77
C TRP A 117 2.19 -0.90 -26.08
N HIS A 118 1.08 -0.33 -26.54
CA HIS A 118 -0.16 -1.03 -26.92
C HIS A 118 0.01 -2.34 -27.70
#